data_AF-A0A645AZL1-F1
#
_entry.id   AF-A0A645AZL1-F1
#
_cell.length_a   1.000
_cell.length_b   1.000
_cell.length_c   1.000
_cell.angle_alpha   90.00
_cell.angle_beta   90.00
_cell.angle_gamma   90.00
#
_symmetry.space_group_name_H-M   'P 1'
#
loop_
_entity.id
_entity.type
_entity.pdbx_description
1 polymer ?
#
loop_
_entity_poly.entity_id
_entity_poly.type
_entity_poly.pdbx_seq_one_letter_code
_entity_poly.pdbx_strand_id
1 'polypeptide(L)'
;MKLIAKQDISQKRSYEYEIFLENTNNKIYHAKFNSRKDWIMKQLYISNSDNSLIYEIKQEDNTVPKIIFNFLKKISPIPADRCKFYIYKLGERIGYILSTTKHGIHIEAVINGAKYEAWNLYNNYISVYENDKQIALIERERVNSYADIYYINCNDDVSKEVIIILNLITDIECFTFAHHKEPEYYKVIHIASPRKFDKNWLPNQDK
;
A
#
# COMPACT_ATOMS: atom_id res chain seq x y z
N MET A 1 1.79 3.35 18.36
CA MET A 1 2.98 2.55 18.01
C MET A 1 3.78 3.26 16.92
N LYS A 2 5.11 3.11 16.92
CA LYS A 2 5.99 3.71 15.90
C LYS A 2 6.90 2.68 15.23
N LEU A 3 6.92 2.69 13.90
CA LEU A 3 7.69 1.79 13.06
C LEU A 3 8.53 2.58 12.07
N ILE A 4 9.63 1.99 11.60
CA ILE A 4 10.43 2.52 10.49
C ILE A 4 10.53 1.44 9.43
N ALA A 5 10.17 1.74 8.18
CA ALA A 5 10.47 0.88 7.04
C ALA A 5 11.54 1.54 6.17
N LYS A 6 12.69 0.88 6.01
CA LYS A 6 13.83 1.37 5.25
C LYS A 6 13.97 0.53 3.98
N GLN A 7 13.96 1.18 2.82
CA GLN A 7 14.26 0.51 1.56
C GLN A 7 15.77 0.29 1.40
N ASP A 8 16.17 -0.88 0.88
CA ASP A 8 17.56 -1.17 0.54
C ASP A 8 18.04 -0.28 -0.62
N ILE A 9 19.06 0.53 -0.34
CA ILE A 9 19.64 1.52 -1.25
C ILE A 9 20.46 0.87 -2.37
N SER A 10 20.95 -0.36 -2.17
CA SER A 10 21.83 -1.04 -3.13
C SER A 10 21.08 -1.61 -4.34
N GLN A 11 19.76 -1.80 -4.23
CA GLN A 11 18.97 -2.54 -5.22
C GLN A 11 18.10 -1.61 -6.08
N LYS A 12 18.68 -1.13 -7.18
CA LYS A 12 18.01 -0.21 -8.14
C LYS A 12 16.72 -0.75 -8.79
N ARG A 13 16.42 -2.05 -8.68
CA ARG A 13 15.32 -2.73 -9.40
C ARG A 13 14.59 -3.82 -8.60
N SER A 14 14.94 -3.98 -7.33
CA SER A 14 14.32 -4.95 -6.44
C SER A 14 14.10 -4.23 -5.11
N TYR A 15 12.83 -4.06 -4.75
CA TYR A 15 12.50 -3.32 -3.54
C TYR A 15 12.55 -4.31 -2.39
N GLU A 16 13.61 -4.19 -1.61
CA GLU A 16 13.73 -4.88 -0.34
C GLU A 16 13.59 -3.84 0.76
N TYR A 17 12.85 -4.20 1.82
CA TYR A 17 12.62 -3.33 2.95
C TYR A 17 12.95 -4.07 4.23
N GLU A 18 13.62 -3.37 5.13
CA GLU A 18 13.73 -3.77 6.52
C GLU A 18 12.80 -2.91 7.38
N ILE A 19 11.97 -3.56 8.20
CA ILE A 19 11.00 -2.90 9.07
C ILE A 19 11.39 -3.09 10.53
N PHE A 20 11.42 -1.99 11.27
CA PHE A 20 11.88 -1.90 12.65
C PHE A 20 10.81 -1.31 13.56
N LEU A 21 10.83 -1.70 14.84
CA LEU A 21 10.21 -0.93 15.92
C LEU A 21 11.11 0.27 16.25
N GLU A 22 10.60 1.50 16.15
CA GLU A 22 11.43 2.71 16.30
C GLU A 22 12.14 2.76 17.66
N ASN A 23 11.40 2.49 18.74
CA ASN A 23 11.93 2.65 20.12
C ASN A 23 13.04 1.65 20.48
N THR A 24 13.09 0.50 19.82
CA THR A 24 14.07 -0.56 20.13
C THR A 24 15.09 -0.75 19.02
N ASN A 25 14.85 -0.19 17.84
CA ASN A 25 15.57 -0.50 16.61
C ASN A 25 15.62 -2.01 16.30
N ASN A 26 14.68 -2.79 16.85
CA ASN A 26 14.59 -4.22 16.60
C ASN A 26 13.96 -4.44 15.23
N LYS A 27 14.66 -5.12 14.33
CA LYS A 27 14.09 -5.58 13.05
C LYS A 27 13.00 -6.61 13.35
N ILE A 28 11.79 -6.32 12.88
CA ILE A 28 10.62 -7.19 13.07
C ILE A 28 10.22 -7.90 11.78
N TYR A 29 10.39 -7.25 10.63
CA TYR A 29 10.03 -7.83 9.34
C TYR A 29 11.07 -7.50 8.27
N HIS A 30 11.06 -8.35 7.26
CA HIS A 30 11.71 -8.12 5.98
C HIS A 30 10.65 -8.24 4.89
N ALA A 31 10.62 -7.31 3.95
CA ALA A 31 9.72 -7.37 2.81
C ALA A 31 10.49 -7.35 1.51
N LYS A 32 10.07 -8.19 0.56
CA LYS A 32 10.70 -8.30 -0.75
C LYS A 32 9.66 -8.23 -1.85
N PHE A 33 9.88 -7.29 -2.76
CA PHE A 33 9.09 -7.10 -3.94
C PHE A 33 9.80 -7.66 -5.17
N ASN A 34 9.09 -8.50 -5.92
CA ASN A 34 9.57 -9.07 -7.17
C ASN A 34 8.86 -8.40 -8.36
N SER A 35 9.56 -7.50 -9.05
CA SER A 35 9.10 -6.86 -10.29
C SER A 35 9.55 -7.63 -11.53
N ARG A 36 8.77 -7.58 -12.62
CA ARG A 36 9.30 -7.87 -13.96
C ARG A 36 10.24 -6.75 -14.43
N LYS A 37 10.99 -6.99 -15.53
CA LYS A 37 11.79 -5.97 -16.24
C LYS A 37 11.02 -4.68 -16.58
N ASP A 38 9.69 -4.72 -16.54
CA ASP A 38 8.79 -3.62 -16.91
C ASP A 38 8.15 -2.90 -15.71
N TRP A 39 8.68 -3.05 -14.49
CA TRP A 39 8.28 -2.28 -13.29
C TRP A 39 6.83 -2.50 -12.78
N ILE A 40 6.14 -3.51 -13.32
CA ILE A 40 4.81 -3.91 -12.86
C ILE A 40 4.95 -4.83 -11.63
N MET A 41 4.20 -4.50 -10.58
CA MET A 41 4.13 -5.30 -9.38
C MET A 41 3.46 -6.64 -9.64
N LYS A 42 4.22 -7.73 -9.50
CA LYS A 42 3.65 -9.08 -9.48
C LYS A 42 3.39 -9.57 -8.08
N GLN A 43 4.37 -9.39 -7.19
CA GLN A 43 4.34 -10.06 -5.91
C GLN A 43 5.20 -9.37 -4.85
N LEU A 44 4.65 -9.19 -3.67
CA LEU A 44 5.29 -8.70 -2.46
C LEU A 44 5.21 -9.79 -1.40
N TYR A 45 6.34 -10.11 -0.79
CA TYR A 45 6.45 -11.04 0.33
C TYR A 45 6.80 -10.27 1.59
N ILE A 46 6.17 -10.58 2.71
CA ILE A 46 6.51 -10.06 4.03
C ILE A 46 6.83 -11.25 4.93
N SER A 47 8.04 -11.26 5.48
CA SER A 47 8.57 -12.29 6.35
C SER A 47 8.97 -11.73 7.72
N ASN A 48 8.98 -12.59 8.74
CA ASN A 48 9.56 -12.28 10.05
C ASN A 48 11.09 -12.13 9.96
N SER A 49 11.71 -11.72 11.07
CA SER A 49 13.18 -11.61 11.22
C SER A 49 13.93 -12.94 11.00
N ASP A 50 13.26 -14.08 11.18
CA ASP A 50 13.78 -15.42 10.90
C ASP A 50 13.55 -15.89 9.45
N ASN A 51 13.04 -14.99 8.59
CA ASN A 51 12.63 -15.22 7.20
C ASN A 51 11.41 -16.13 7.01
N SER A 52 10.69 -16.50 8.07
CA SER A 52 9.41 -17.20 7.93
C SER A 52 8.39 -16.28 7.23
N LEU A 53 7.77 -16.78 6.16
CA LEU A 53 6.78 -16.03 5.38
C LEU A 53 5.51 -15.81 6.20
N ILE A 54 5.03 -14.57 6.26
CA ILE A 54 3.78 -14.21 6.94
C ILE A 54 2.70 -13.86 5.92
N TYR A 55 3.02 -12.95 5.01
CA TYR A 55 2.09 -12.47 3.99
C TYR A 55 2.69 -12.56 2.60
N GLU A 56 1.83 -12.92 1.65
CA GLU A 56 2.10 -12.85 0.23
C GLU A 56 1.00 -11.99 -0.40
N ILE A 57 1.40 -10.92 -1.08
CA ILE A 57 0.50 -10.05 -1.82
C ILE A 57 0.84 -10.22 -3.29
N LYS A 58 -0.09 -10.72 -4.10
CA LYS A 58 0.16 -10.96 -5.52
C LYS A 58 -0.93 -10.39 -6.41
N GLN A 59 -0.51 -9.89 -7.57
CA GLN A 59 -1.41 -9.63 -8.67
C GLN A 59 -1.77 -10.97 -9.28
N GLU A 60 -3.05 -11.33 -9.22
CA GLU A 60 -3.54 -12.44 -10.01
C GLU A 60 -3.98 -11.90 -11.36
N ASP A 61 -3.38 -12.46 -12.43
CA ASP A 61 -3.76 -12.17 -13.81
C ASP A 61 -5.21 -12.65 -14.03
N ASN A 62 -6.17 -11.76 -13.79
CA ASN A 62 -7.58 -11.96 -14.19
C ASN A 62 -7.77 -11.75 -15.71
N THR A 63 -6.77 -12.09 -16.53
CA THR A 63 -6.99 -12.48 -17.92
C THR A 63 -7.79 -13.79 -17.86
N VAL A 64 -9.12 -13.80 -18.03
CA VAL A 64 -9.83 -13.53 -19.28
C VAL A 64 -11.36 -13.49 -19.00
N PRO A 65 -12.19 -12.77 -19.79
CA PRO A 65 -11.83 -12.24 -21.11
C PRO A 65 -11.97 -10.71 -21.24
N LYS A 66 -10.85 -10.10 -21.67
CA LYS A 66 -10.86 -8.87 -22.49
C LYS A 66 -11.89 -8.94 -23.64
N ILE A 67 -12.27 -10.15 -24.09
CA ILE A 67 -13.30 -10.41 -25.09
C ILE A 67 -14.74 -10.16 -24.57
N ILE A 68 -15.08 -10.59 -23.34
CA ILE A 68 -16.40 -10.32 -22.73
C ILE A 68 -16.50 -8.86 -22.29
N PHE A 69 -15.41 -8.29 -21.76
CA PHE A 69 -15.36 -6.87 -21.41
C PHE A 69 -15.43 -5.92 -22.61
N ASN A 70 -14.87 -6.30 -23.78
CA ASN A 70 -15.08 -5.55 -25.02
C ASN A 70 -16.53 -5.60 -25.51
N PHE A 71 -17.28 -6.66 -25.20
CA PHE A 71 -18.72 -6.76 -25.48
C PHE A 71 -19.57 -5.95 -24.48
N LEU A 72 -19.22 -5.97 -23.19
CA LEU A 72 -19.91 -5.22 -22.13
C LEU A 72 -19.64 -3.71 -22.17
N LYS A 73 -18.54 -3.26 -22.77
CA LYS A 73 -18.23 -1.84 -23.03
C LYS A 73 -19.31 -1.11 -23.84
N LYS A 74 -20.16 -1.81 -24.59
CA LYS A 74 -21.28 -1.20 -25.33
C LYS A 74 -22.52 -0.92 -24.48
N ILE A 75 -22.63 -1.47 -23.27
CA ILE A 75 -23.89 -1.49 -22.50
C ILE A 75 -23.75 -0.81 -21.13
N SER A 76 -22.54 -0.66 -20.58
CA SER A 76 -22.33 0.07 -19.33
C SER A 76 -20.88 0.56 -19.20
N PRO A 77 -20.63 1.78 -18.67
CA PRO A 77 -19.29 2.29 -18.41
C PRO A 77 -18.76 1.69 -17.11
N ILE A 78 -18.69 0.36 -17.02
CA ILE A 78 -17.93 -0.31 -15.97
C ILE A 78 -16.46 -0.11 -16.35
N PRO A 79 -15.65 0.60 -15.53
CA PRO A 79 -14.25 0.80 -15.84
C PRO A 79 -13.56 -0.57 -15.90
N ALA A 80 -13.15 -0.97 -17.10
CA ALA A 80 -12.16 -2.02 -17.26
C ALA A 80 -10.85 -1.56 -16.62
N ASP A 81 -10.12 -2.50 -16.03
CA ASP A 81 -8.77 -2.37 -15.48
C ASP A 81 -8.63 -1.51 -14.21
N ARG A 82 -8.60 -2.19 -13.05
CA ARG A 82 -7.74 -1.79 -11.92
C ARG A 82 -7.14 -3.06 -11.31
N CYS A 83 -5.81 -3.08 -11.22
CA CYS A 83 -5.03 -4.17 -10.70
C CYS A 83 -5.56 -4.60 -9.32
N LYS A 84 -6.11 -5.82 -9.22
CA LYS A 84 -6.48 -6.40 -7.93
C LYS A 84 -5.27 -7.15 -7.41
N PHE A 85 -4.70 -6.67 -6.32
CA PHE A 85 -3.79 -7.49 -5.54
C PHE A 85 -4.59 -8.29 -4.54
N TYR A 86 -4.27 -9.55 -4.38
CA TYR A 86 -4.85 -10.40 -3.35
C TYR A 86 -3.83 -10.61 -2.24
N ILE A 87 -4.32 -10.55 -1.01
CA ILE A 87 -3.50 -10.71 0.19
C ILE A 87 -3.73 -12.12 0.73
N TYR A 88 -2.64 -12.85 0.88
CA TYR A 88 -2.59 -14.20 1.43
C TYR A 88 -1.85 -14.19 2.76
N LYS A 89 -2.36 -14.92 3.75
CA LYS A 89 -1.66 -15.22 5.00
C LYS A 89 -1.59 -16.73 5.15
N LEU A 90 -0.38 -17.27 5.26
CA LEU A 90 -0.16 -18.73 5.34
C LEU A 90 -0.86 -19.54 4.22
N GLY A 91 -0.94 -18.96 3.00
CA GLY A 91 -1.58 -19.58 1.85
C GLY A 91 -3.10 -19.35 1.73
N GLU A 92 -3.75 -18.76 2.74
CA GLU A 92 -5.18 -18.44 2.70
C GLU A 92 -5.42 -17.01 2.27
N ARG A 93 -6.36 -16.80 1.35
CA ARG A 93 -6.75 -15.45 0.92
C ARG A 93 -7.55 -14.77 2.02
N ILE A 94 -6.99 -13.71 2.58
CA ILE A 94 -7.61 -12.93 3.65
C ILE A 94 -8.16 -11.58 3.18
N GLY A 95 -7.83 -11.18 1.96
CA GLY A 95 -8.16 -9.83 1.52
C GLY A 95 -7.78 -9.51 0.09
N TYR A 96 -8.01 -8.25 -0.28
CA TYR A 96 -7.60 -7.68 -1.56
C TYR A 96 -7.34 -6.19 -1.45
N ILE A 97 -6.60 -5.66 -2.41
CA ILE A 97 -6.25 -4.24 -2.54
C ILE A 97 -6.65 -3.79 -3.96
N LEU A 98 -7.25 -2.60 -4.03
CA LEU A 98 -7.63 -1.90 -5.24
C LEU A 98 -6.95 -0.53 -5.25
N SER A 99 -6.20 -0.24 -6.31
CA SER A 99 -5.80 1.13 -6.63
C SER A 99 -7.01 1.81 -7.28
N THR A 100 -7.39 3.00 -6.83
CA THR A 100 -8.53 3.74 -7.38
C THR A 100 -8.15 5.15 -7.80
N THR A 101 -8.75 5.62 -8.89
CA THR A 101 -8.49 6.95 -9.47
C THR A 101 -9.71 7.88 -9.49
N LYS A 102 -10.84 7.46 -8.89
CA LYS A 102 -12.12 8.19 -9.03
C LYS A 102 -12.12 9.54 -8.30
N HIS A 103 -11.31 9.71 -7.26
CA HIS A 103 -11.29 10.90 -6.40
C HIS A 103 -9.85 11.35 -6.09
N GLY A 104 -8.95 11.19 -7.05
CA GLY A 104 -7.51 11.15 -6.79
C GLY A 104 -7.02 9.71 -6.75
N ILE A 105 -5.69 9.53 -6.70
CA ILE A 105 -5.06 8.22 -6.61
C ILE A 105 -5.00 7.87 -5.12
N HIS A 106 -5.81 6.90 -4.71
CA HIS A 106 -5.84 6.35 -3.35
C HIS A 106 -5.98 4.83 -3.42
N ILE A 107 -5.60 4.16 -2.35
CA ILE A 107 -5.68 2.71 -2.23
C ILE A 107 -6.85 2.34 -1.33
N GLU A 108 -7.66 1.40 -1.77
CA GLU A 108 -8.70 0.76 -0.97
C GLU A 108 -8.31 -0.70 -0.72
N ALA A 109 -8.40 -1.17 0.51
CA ALA A 109 -8.15 -2.56 0.85
C ALA A 109 -9.27 -3.13 1.70
N VAL A 110 -9.55 -4.42 1.52
CA VAL A 110 -10.37 -5.21 2.43
C VAL A 110 -9.50 -6.32 2.97
N ILE A 111 -9.27 -6.35 4.28
CA ILE A 111 -8.40 -7.34 4.95
C ILE A 111 -9.16 -7.89 6.15
N ASN A 112 -9.33 -9.21 6.22
CA ASN A 112 -10.14 -9.88 7.25
C ASN A 112 -11.56 -9.29 7.40
N GLY A 113 -12.15 -8.81 6.30
CA GLY A 113 -13.48 -8.20 6.27
C GLY A 113 -13.54 -6.71 6.68
N ALA A 114 -12.46 -6.14 7.23
CA ALA A 114 -12.38 -4.71 7.53
C ALA A 114 -11.93 -3.90 6.30
N LYS A 115 -12.44 -2.67 6.18
CA LYS A 115 -12.14 -1.75 5.07
C LYS A 115 -11.08 -0.74 5.48
N TYR A 116 -10.07 -0.59 4.63
CA TYR A 116 -8.99 0.36 4.81
C TYR A 116 -8.82 1.24 3.59
N GLU A 117 -8.38 2.47 3.81
CA GLU A 117 -8.03 3.41 2.74
C GLU A 117 -6.69 4.07 3.01
N ALA A 118 -5.88 4.28 1.99
CA ALA A 118 -4.65 5.05 2.07
C ALA A 118 -4.65 6.19 1.05
N TRP A 119 -4.49 7.40 1.55
CA TRP A 119 -4.58 8.66 0.81
C TRP A 119 -3.23 9.36 0.73
N ASN A 120 -3.10 10.33 -0.18
CA ASN A 120 -1.91 11.19 -0.35
C ASN A 120 -0.64 10.49 -0.85
N LEU A 121 -0.76 9.42 -1.66
CA LEU A 121 0.38 8.60 -2.12
C LEU A 121 1.58 9.38 -2.71
N TYR A 122 1.34 10.51 -3.37
CA TYR A 122 2.40 11.31 -3.99
C TYR A 122 3.03 12.35 -3.06
N ASN A 123 2.39 12.70 -1.95
CA ASN A 123 2.92 13.67 -1.00
C ASN A 123 4.04 13.05 -0.16
N ASN A 124 4.72 13.86 0.64
CA ASN A 124 5.69 13.38 1.64
C ASN A 124 5.03 12.69 2.85
N TYR A 125 3.73 12.42 2.80
CA TYR A 125 3.03 11.65 3.83
C TYR A 125 1.85 10.89 3.23
N ILE A 126 1.49 9.77 3.85
CA ILE A 126 0.32 8.95 3.55
C ILE A 126 -0.54 8.89 4.80
N SER A 127 -1.84 9.15 4.65
CA SER A 127 -2.81 9.00 5.74
C SER A 127 -3.58 7.71 5.52
N VAL A 128 -3.65 6.86 6.54
CA VAL A 128 -4.35 5.56 6.48
C VAL A 128 -5.59 5.62 7.35
N TYR A 129 -6.70 5.11 6.82
CA TYR A 129 -8.01 5.11 7.46
C TYR A 129 -8.57 3.70 7.55
N GLU A 130 -9.35 3.45 8.59
CA GLU A 130 -10.24 2.30 8.74
C GLU A 130 -11.64 2.83 9.07
N ASN A 131 -12.64 2.48 8.26
CA ASN A 131 -14.01 2.97 8.40
C ASN A 131 -14.10 4.50 8.66
N ASP A 132 -13.46 5.28 7.79
CA ASP A 132 -13.41 6.77 7.83
C ASP A 132 -12.61 7.37 9.00
N LYS A 133 -11.91 6.56 9.80
CA LYS A 133 -11.09 7.04 10.92
C LYS A 133 -9.61 6.89 10.63
N GLN A 134 -8.84 7.95 10.83
CA GLN A 134 -7.41 7.91 10.59
C GLN A 134 -6.73 7.04 11.66
N ILE A 135 -6.13 5.93 11.22
CA ILE A 135 -5.47 4.94 12.08
C ILE A 135 -3.95 4.98 11.99
N ALA A 136 -3.42 5.62 10.95
CA ALA A 136 -1.99 5.86 10.83
C ALA A 136 -1.66 7.10 9.99
N LEU A 137 -0.46 7.61 10.24
CA LEU A 137 0.23 8.59 9.43
C LEU A 137 1.63 8.06 9.13
N ILE A 138 1.97 8.01 7.85
CA ILE A 138 3.27 7.57 7.38
C ILE A 138 3.96 8.79 6.78
N GLU A 139 5.11 9.19 7.32
CA GLU A 139 5.93 10.26 6.76
C GLU A 139 7.08 9.66 5.94
N ARG A 140 7.32 10.24 4.76
CA ARG A 140 8.31 9.77 3.80
C ARG A 140 9.50 10.72 3.76
N GLU A 141 10.68 10.19 4.03
CA GLU A 141 11.97 10.85 3.81
C GLU A 141 12.65 10.25 2.59
N ARG A 142 12.97 11.08 1.60
CA ARG A 142 13.66 10.63 0.40
C ARG A 142 15.16 10.60 0.62
N VAL A 143 15.76 9.41 0.54
CA VAL A 143 17.21 9.23 0.71
C VAL A 143 17.93 9.50 -0.60
N ASN A 144 17.42 8.93 -1.70
CA ASN A 144 17.91 9.18 -3.06
C ASN A 144 16.82 8.88 -4.10
N SER A 145 17.16 8.92 -5.39
CA SER A 145 16.20 8.71 -6.50
C SER A 145 15.53 7.33 -6.54
N TYR A 146 16.04 6.35 -5.79
CA TYR A 146 15.59 4.95 -5.83
C TYR A 146 15.24 4.39 -4.45
N ALA A 147 15.42 5.16 -3.37
CA ALA A 147 15.23 4.67 -2.01
C ALA A 147 14.63 5.74 -1.09
N ASP A 148 13.59 5.34 -0.36
CA ASP A 148 12.89 6.14 0.64
C ASP A 148 12.97 5.46 2.04
N ILE A 149 12.84 6.26 3.09
CA ILE A 149 12.61 5.82 4.47
C ILE A 149 11.21 6.28 4.88
N TYR A 150 10.47 5.36 5.50
CA TYR A 150 9.11 5.58 5.95
C TYR A 150 9.03 5.54 7.48
N TYR A 151 8.61 6.65 8.07
CA TYR A 151 8.34 6.79 9.50
C TYR A 151 6.83 6.62 9.72
N ILE A 152 6.46 5.51 10.35
CA ILE A 152 5.06 5.08 10.47
C ILE A 152 4.61 5.28 11.91
N ASN A 153 3.62 6.16 12.10
CA ASN A 153 2.95 6.35 13.38
C ASN A 153 1.51 5.83 13.27
N CYS A 154 1.11 4.90 14.12
CA CYS A 154 -0.20 4.25 14.09
C CYS A 154 -0.77 4.05 15.49
N ASN A 155 -2.09 3.88 15.61
CA ASN A 155 -2.73 3.55 16.89
C ASN A 155 -2.27 2.18 17.41
N ASP A 156 -2.24 1.99 18.72
CA ASP A 156 -1.72 0.76 19.35
C ASP A 156 -2.65 -0.46 19.20
N ASP A 157 -3.93 -0.23 18.92
CA ASP A 157 -4.98 -1.26 18.73
C ASP A 157 -5.07 -1.78 17.29
N VAL A 158 -4.34 -1.16 16.36
CA VAL A 158 -4.35 -1.50 14.94
C VAL A 158 -3.21 -2.48 14.62
N SER A 159 -3.48 -3.47 13.77
CA SER A 159 -2.46 -4.41 13.31
C SER A 159 -1.35 -3.67 12.54
N LYS A 160 -0.13 -3.70 13.08
CA LYS A 160 1.09 -3.22 12.39
C LYS A 160 1.24 -3.83 11.00
N GLU A 161 0.90 -5.10 10.84
CA GLU A 161 1.05 -5.80 9.57
C GLU A 161 0.15 -5.20 8.49
N VAL A 162 -1.08 -4.79 8.83
CA VAL A 162 -1.97 -4.06 7.92
C VAL A 162 -1.36 -2.73 7.49
N ILE A 163 -0.85 -1.94 8.44
CA ILE A 163 -0.23 -0.64 8.14
C ILE A 163 1.02 -0.81 7.27
N ILE A 164 1.84 -1.84 7.52
CA ILE A 164 3.02 -2.16 6.71
C ILE A 164 2.60 -2.55 5.29
N ILE A 165 1.60 -3.43 5.14
CA ILE A 165 1.08 -3.82 3.82
C ILE A 165 0.65 -2.58 3.04
N LEU A 166 -0.14 -1.71 3.66
CA LEU A 166 -0.63 -0.49 3.01
C LEU A 166 0.52 0.45 2.63
N ASN A 167 1.49 0.68 3.54
CA ASN A 167 2.68 1.48 3.25
C ASN A 167 3.45 0.97 2.02
N LEU A 168 3.84 -0.30 2.04
CA LEU A 168 4.67 -0.87 0.98
C LEU A 168 3.94 -0.86 -0.37
N ILE A 169 2.65 -1.16 -0.37
CA ILE A 169 1.85 -1.14 -1.60
C ILE A 169 1.67 0.29 -2.12
N THR A 170 1.48 1.30 -1.25
CA THR A 170 1.43 2.70 -1.68
C THR A 170 2.73 3.15 -2.33
N ASP A 171 3.89 2.76 -1.80
CA ASP A 171 5.19 3.07 -2.38
C ASP A 171 5.36 2.42 -3.76
N ILE A 172 5.08 1.12 -3.86
CA ILE A 172 5.18 0.36 -5.11
C ILE A 172 4.25 0.96 -6.18
N GLU A 173 2.98 1.22 -5.85
CA GLU A 173 2.03 1.84 -6.78
C GLU A 173 2.49 3.22 -7.22
N CYS A 174 2.97 4.05 -6.29
CA CYS A 174 3.50 5.39 -6.59
C CYS A 174 4.68 5.31 -7.58
N PHE A 175 5.59 4.35 -7.37
CA PHE A 175 6.75 4.15 -8.24
C PHE A 175 6.38 3.62 -9.62
N THR A 176 5.55 2.56 -9.69
CA THR A 176 5.06 1.98 -10.95
C THR A 176 4.34 3.05 -11.78
N PHE A 177 3.52 3.90 -11.15
CA PHE A 177 2.80 4.97 -11.84
C PHE A 177 3.73 6.05 -12.40
N ALA A 178 4.70 6.52 -11.60
CA ALA A 178 5.67 7.54 -12.02
C ALA A 178 6.48 7.11 -13.26
N HIS A 179 6.67 5.81 -13.45
CA HIS A 179 7.45 5.26 -14.57
C HIS A 179 6.61 4.99 -15.84
N HIS A 180 5.28 4.91 -15.75
CA HIS A 180 4.40 4.51 -16.86
C HIS A 180 3.75 5.66 -17.63
N LYS A 181 4.29 6.90 -17.51
CA LYS A 181 3.79 8.18 -18.04
C LYS A 181 2.91 8.90 -17.01
N GLU A 182 3.14 10.19 -16.82
CA GLU A 182 2.08 11.12 -16.43
C GLU A 182 1.19 11.33 -17.66
N PRO A 183 0.04 10.66 -17.84
CA PRO A 183 -0.92 11.21 -18.77
C PRO A 183 -1.42 12.53 -18.19
N GLU A 184 -1.50 13.56 -19.03
CA GLU A 184 -2.04 14.91 -18.74
C GLU A 184 -3.43 14.91 -18.06
N TYR A 185 -4.07 13.73 -17.97
CA TYR A 185 -5.33 13.45 -17.28
C TYR A 185 -5.29 13.48 -15.76
N TYR A 186 -4.12 13.38 -15.12
CA TYR A 186 -4.01 13.45 -13.66
C TYR A 186 -3.56 14.83 -13.21
N LYS A 187 -4.42 15.85 -13.41
CA LYS A 187 -4.45 16.96 -12.45
C LYS A 187 -4.87 16.34 -11.12
N VAL A 188 -3.89 15.90 -10.34
CA VAL A 188 -4.09 15.28 -9.03
C VAL A 188 -4.96 16.23 -8.22
N ILE A 189 -6.22 15.86 -8.02
CA ILE A 189 -7.06 16.54 -7.04
C ILE A 189 -6.44 16.17 -5.70
N HIS A 190 -5.71 17.11 -5.11
CA HIS A 190 -5.27 17.00 -3.73
C HIS A 190 -6.51 17.05 -2.85
N ILE A 191 -7.12 15.89 -2.57
CA ILE A 191 -8.08 15.82 -1.48
C ILE A 191 -7.27 16.07 -0.21
N ALA A 192 -7.60 17.16 0.48
CA ALA A 192 -6.96 17.56 1.72
C ALA A 192 -7.31 16.56 2.83
N SER A 193 -6.61 15.43 2.86
CA SER A 193 -6.62 14.55 4.03
C SER A 193 -5.72 15.18 5.12
N PRO A 194 -6.18 15.25 6.37
CA PRO A 194 -5.41 15.86 7.45
C PRO A 194 -4.05 15.18 7.64
N ARG A 195 -3.02 16.02 7.77
CA ARG A 195 -1.68 15.62 8.22
C ARG A 195 -1.60 15.46 9.75
N LYS A 196 -2.54 16.04 10.50
CA LYS A 196 -2.60 15.91 11.96
C LYS A 196 -3.15 14.54 12.32
N PHE A 197 -2.35 13.73 13.01
CA PHE A 197 -2.73 12.40 13.49
C PHE A 197 -2.79 12.38 15.02
N ASP A 198 -3.92 11.94 15.58
CA ASP A 198 -4.08 11.71 17.02
C ASP A 198 -3.90 10.23 17.36
N LYS A 199 -2.71 9.91 17.86
CA LYS A 199 -2.30 8.56 18.27
C LYS A 199 -3.09 8.00 19.47
N ASN A 200 -3.78 8.86 20.23
CA ASN A 200 -4.43 8.49 21.49
C ASN A 200 -5.94 8.33 21.34
N TRP A 201 -6.49 8.48 20.13
CA TRP A 201 -7.92 8.36 19.91
C TRP A 201 -8.38 6.92 20.19
N LEU A 202 -9.40 6.76 21.03
CA LEU A 202 -9.97 5.47 21.44
C LEU A 202 -11.38 5.28 20.84
N PRO A 203 -11.73 4.08 20.34
CA PRO A 203 -13.01 3.82 19.67
C PRO A 203 -14.29 4.13 20.45
N ASN A 204 -14.19 4.28 21.78
CA ASN A 204 -15.33 4.38 22.69
C ASN A 204 -15.49 5.76 23.37
N GLN A 205 -14.74 6.79 22.95
CA GLN A 205 -14.80 8.09 23.61
C GLN A 205 -15.83 9.07 23.03
N ASP A 206 -16.52 8.70 21.95
CA ASP A 206 -17.63 9.47 21.36
C ASP A 206 -18.93 8.65 21.30
N LYS A 207 -19.36 8.06 22.42
CA LYS A 207 -20.71 7.52 22.59
C LYS A 207 -21.53 8.42 23.51
#